data_AF-A0A7C6Z7H9-F1
#
_entry.id   AF-A0A7C6Z7H9-F1
#
_cell.length_a   1.000
_cell.length_b   1.000
_cell.length_c   1.000
_cell.angle_alpha   90.00
_cell.angle_beta   90.00
_cell.angle_gamma   90.00
#
_symmetry.space_group_name_H-M   'P 1'
#
loop_
_entity.id
_entity.type
_entity.pdbx_description
1 polymer ?
#
loop_
_entity_poly.entity_id
_entity_poly.type
_entity_poly.pdbx_seq_one_letter_code
_entity_poly.pdbx_strand_id
1 'polypeptide(L)'
;MIGTMPFTGVTRRGYRRRGLREVEGTCVRATTVRTTISRATTGRVRTSPATPGVSCALAARPGLVIVFAFAALATMMACSIAVAATGGGQDGAGGTGAVAAADPAGTTGLVAQAAVSHDVRPGYGVTRIGWLSDYHAPLRGTPMDTPVYYLESGKPGPTAVIVGGTHANEIAGIIAATMIVERAQVTAGRVIVVPHVNNSGASYPDTLHPEIGWVRIDTASGPRFFRYGDRRTNPAHQGPDPEKYVHYPSGQQFEAPEARNLDRVYPGRPDGTPTEQLAYSVLQLISRENASIAIDLHESGVTSRLANMLVANPKNLDLAVMAALDLEAQGIIMNIEPSASDFPGLSHREWGDRTGAASYLIETPNPGQEDGVEKPDVVNDPVNPLAKRVGTQLATIEAIFSAHGAAYGERPEWTGVPTYAELVKDGVGAYLR
;
A
#
# COMPACT_ATOMS: atom_id res chain seq x y z
N MET A 1 -24.41 58.14 10.17
CA MET A 1 -24.80 58.99 9.03
C MET A 1 -23.53 59.47 8.33
N ILE A 2 -23.42 59.16 7.03
CA ILE A 2 -22.83 60.00 5.96
C ILE A 2 -21.28 60.16 6.01
N GLY A 3 -20.51 59.92 4.95
CA GLY A 3 -20.87 59.71 3.55
C GLY A 3 -19.70 59.23 2.66
N THR A 4 -20.11 58.79 1.49
CA THR A 4 -19.43 58.26 0.29
C THR A 4 -18.29 59.14 -0.25
N MET A 5 -17.17 58.59 -0.78
CA MET A 5 -16.90 58.17 -2.19
C MET A 5 -15.36 57.93 -2.35
N PRO A 6 -14.79 57.50 -3.50
CA PRO A 6 -15.25 56.60 -4.57
C PRO A 6 -14.23 55.50 -4.97
N PHE A 7 -14.71 54.59 -5.82
CA PHE A 7 -13.95 53.62 -6.62
C PHE A 7 -12.98 54.30 -7.61
N THR A 8 -11.77 53.74 -7.73
CA THR A 8 -10.91 53.86 -8.94
C THR A 8 -10.41 52.48 -9.33
N GLY A 9 -10.77 52.03 -10.53
CA GLY A 9 -10.27 50.79 -11.12
C GLY A 9 -8.98 50.99 -11.92
N VAL A 10 -8.14 49.96 -11.98
CA VAL A 10 -7.07 49.81 -12.99
C VAL A 10 -6.91 48.33 -13.37
N THR A 11 -7.41 48.03 -14.58
CA THR A 11 -6.96 47.09 -15.63
C THR A 11 -6.42 45.68 -15.31
N ARG A 12 -7.18 44.66 -15.75
CA ARG A 12 -6.69 43.30 -16.07
C ARG A 12 -5.86 43.31 -17.36
N ARG A 13 -4.65 42.76 -17.33
CA ARG A 13 -3.87 42.41 -18.54
C ARG A 13 -4.45 41.14 -19.17
N GLY A 14 -4.86 41.25 -20.43
CA GLY A 14 -5.29 40.14 -21.27
C GLY A 14 -4.12 39.30 -21.79
N TYR A 15 -4.26 37.98 -21.72
CA TYR A 15 -3.38 37.03 -22.41
C TYR A 15 -4.03 36.68 -23.75
N ARG A 16 -3.35 37.01 -24.86
CA ARG A 16 -3.80 36.72 -26.23
C ARG A 16 -3.67 35.21 -26.51
N ARG A 17 -4.79 34.58 -26.88
CA ARG A 17 -4.81 33.28 -27.57
C ARG A 17 -4.24 33.46 -28.99
N ARG A 18 -3.22 32.68 -29.35
CA ARG A 18 -2.85 32.45 -30.76
C ARG A 18 -3.58 31.20 -31.25
N GLY A 19 -4.21 31.34 -32.42
CA GLY A 19 -5.07 30.33 -33.03
C GLY A 19 -4.32 29.09 -33.48
N LEU A 20 -4.97 27.95 -33.30
CA LEU A 20 -4.69 26.71 -34.00
C LEU A 20 -5.50 26.73 -35.30
N ARG A 21 -4.80 26.50 -36.42
CA ARG A 21 -5.42 26.26 -37.72
C ARG A 21 -5.89 24.80 -37.77
N GLU A 22 -7.09 24.61 -38.28
CA GLU A 22 -7.61 23.33 -38.73
C GLU A 22 -6.70 22.73 -39.79
N VAL A 23 -6.42 21.43 -39.66
CA VAL A 23 -5.88 20.59 -40.73
C VAL A 23 -6.83 19.41 -40.88
N GLU A 24 -7.61 19.44 -41.95
CA GLU A 24 -8.34 18.28 -42.47
C GLU A 24 -7.33 17.22 -42.94
N GLY A 25 -7.56 15.96 -42.57
CA GLY A 25 -6.67 14.85 -42.92
C GLY A 25 -7.37 13.50 -42.79
N THR A 26 -8.02 13.10 -43.88
CA THR A 26 -8.40 11.76 -44.35
C THR A 26 -8.19 10.52 -43.46
N CYS A 27 -9.30 9.79 -43.31
CA CYS A 27 -9.43 8.43 -42.76
C CYS A 27 -8.66 7.38 -43.59
N VAL A 28 -7.80 6.57 -42.95
CA VAL A 28 -7.14 5.40 -43.56
C VAL A 28 -7.42 4.16 -42.72
N ARG A 29 -8.02 3.14 -43.35
CA ARG A 29 -8.28 1.80 -42.81
C ARG A 29 -6.96 1.12 -42.42
N ALA A 30 -6.89 0.60 -41.19
CA ALA A 30 -5.84 -0.31 -40.77
C ALA A 30 -6.08 -1.72 -41.35
N THR A 31 -5.15 -2.20 -42.17
CA THR A 31 -5.12 -3.57 -42.68
C THR A 31 -4.24 -4.42 -41.77
N THR A 32 -4.81 -5.49 -41.22
CA THR A 32 -4.13 -6.47 -40.37
C THR A 32 -3.00 -7.19 -41.12
N VAL A 33 -1.76 -7.08 -40.65
CA VAL A 33 -0.66 -7.95 -41.08
C VAL A 33 -0.45 -9.03 -40.03
N ARG A 34 -0.82 -10.27 -40.36
CA ARG A 34 -0.49 -11.48 -39.59
C ARG A 34 0.90 -11.94 -40.01
N THR A 35 1.85 -11.98 -39.08
CA THR A 35 3.14 -12.64 -39.29
C THR A 35 3.11 -14.01 -38.62
N THR A 36 3.02 -15.05 -39.43
CA THR A 36 3.12 -16.45 -39.02
C THR A 36 4.60 -16.84 -38.97
N ILE A 37 5.12 -17.21 -37.79
CA ILE A 37 6.45 -17.83 -37.67
C ILE A 37 6.27 -19.34 -37.66
N SER A 38 6.74 -20.00 -38.73
CA SER A 38 6.77 -21.46 -38.87
C SER A 38 8.09 -22.03 -38.33
N ARG A 39 8.00 -23.11 -37.56
CA ARG A 39 9.12 -23.95 -37.11
C ARG A 39 9.71 -24.73 -38.31
N ALA A 40 11.03 -24.76 -38.41
CA ALA A 40 11.76 -25.73 -39.22
C ALA A 40 12.80 -26.48 -38.37
N THR A 41 12.95 -27.75 -38.73
CA THR A 41 13.55 -28.88 -38.04
C THR A 41 15.07 -29.05 -38.27
N THR A 42 15.72 -29.66 -37.26
CA THR A 42 16.83 -30.63 -37.32
C THR A 42 18.11 -30.35 -38.13
N GLY A 43 19.24 -30.32 -37.42
CA GLY A 43 20.58 -30.58 -37.98
C GLY A 43 21.62 -30.74 -36.87
N ARG A 44 22.20 -31.94 -36.74
CA ARG A 44 23.13 -32.37 -35.68
C ARG A 44 24.53 -32.51 -36.31
N VAL A 45 25.57 -31.86 -35.77
CA VAL A 45 26.97 -32.29 -35.95
C VAL A 45 27.78 -32.07 -34.66
N ARG A 46 28.61 -33.08 -34.37
CA ARG A 46 29.46 -33.40 -33.20
C ARG A 46 30.73 -32.52 -33.07
N THR A 47 31.12 -32.10 -31.84
CA THR A 47 32.27 -32.54 -30.96
C THR A 47 33.67 -32.52 -31.61
N SER A 48 34.81 -32.07 -31.04
CA SER A 48 35.36 -31.96 -29.68
C SER A 48 36.55 -30.94 -29.63
N PRO A 49 37.59 -31.00 -28.75
CA PRO A 49 37.74 -30.17 -27.54
C PRO A 49 39.06 -29.36 -27.46
N ALA A 50 39.19 -28.42 -26.52
CA ALA A 50 40.48 -28.03 -25.92
C ALA A 50 40.31 -27.22 -24.60
N THR A 51 41.01 -27.67 -23.56
CA THR A 51 41.36 -27.02 -22.28
C THR A 51 42.90 -27.11 -22.15
N PRO A 52 43.62 -26.52 -21.16
CA PRO A 52 43.30 -25.52 -20.11
C PRO A 52 44.38 -24.39 -19.91
N GLY A 53 44.19 -23.54 -18.89
CA GLY A 53 45.25 -22.75 -18.20
C GLY A 53 45.36 -21.30 -18.67
N VAL A 54 45.47 -20.26 -17.83
CA VAL A 54 46.35 -20.10 -16.66
C VAL A 54 45.75 -19.12 -15.65
N SER A 55 45.86 -19.47 -14.37
CA SER A 55 45.61 -18.65 -13.19
C SER A 55 46.80 -17.71 -12.91
N CYS A 56 46.54 -16.47 -12.49
CA CYS A 56 47.54 -15.68 -11.79
C CYS A 56 46.89 -14.93 -10.62
N ALA A 57 47.14 -15.45 -9.41
CA ALA A 57 46.90 -14.77 -8.16
C ALA A 57 48.12 -13.90 -7.81
N LEU A 58 47.89 -12.67 -7.34
CA LEU A 58 48.86 -11.96 -6.51
C LEU A 58 48.24 -11.71 -5.14
N ALA A 59 48.94 -12.19 -4.13
CA ALA A 59 48.61 -12.04 -2.73
C ALA A 59 49.34 -10.85 -2.09
N ALA A 60 48.59 -10.18 -1.21
CA ALA A 60 48.98 -9.62 0.09
C ALA A 60 50.01 -8.47 0.19
N ARG A 61 49.62 -7.41 0.93
CA ARG A 61 50.08 -7.20 2.31
C ARG A 61 49.20 -6.21 3.11
N PRO A 62 49.22 -6.25 4.46
CA PRO A 62 48.13 -5.84 5.35
C PRO A 62 48.40 -4.51 6.08
N GLY A 63 47.35 -3.99 6.74
CA GLY A 63 47.53 -3.12 7.91
C GLY A 63 46.42 -2.07 8.08
N LEU A 64 45.47 -2.33 8.98
CA LEU A 64 45.22 -1.53 10.18
C LEU A 64 43.88 -1.97 10.80
N VAL A 65 43.96 -2.74 11.89
CA VAL A 65 42.82 -3.06 12.75
C VAL A 65 42.78 -1.97 13.82
N ILE A 66 41.76 -1.11 13.79
CA ILE A 66 41.45 -0.20 14.89
C ILE A 66 40.30 -0.83 15.68
N VAL A 67 40.64 -1.34 16.86
CA VAL A 67 39.67 -1.76 17.87
C VAL A 67 39.25 -0.52 18.65
N PHE A 68 38.03 -0.04 18.44
CA PHE A 68 37.37 0.85 19.40
C PHE A 68 36.41 0.01 20.24
N ALA A 69 36.86 -0.29 21.47
CA ALA A 69 35.98 -0.75 22.53
C ALA A 69 35.29 0.48 23.14
N PHE A 70 33.97 0.60 22.98
CA PHE A 70 33.17 1.47 23.82
C PHE A 70 32.09 0.63 24.51
N ALA A 71 32.14 0.69 25.84
CA ALA A 71 31.31 -0.04 26.77
C ALA A 71 29.84 0.36 26.65
N ALA A 72 28.97 -0.64 26.57
CA ALA A 72 27.54 -0.48 26.72
C ALA A 72 27.20 -0.26 28.21
N LEU A 73 26.62 0.88 28.54
CA LEU A 73 25.98 1.12 29.84
C LEU A 73 24.48 0.82 29.68
N ALA A 74 24.06 -0.37 30.09
CA ALA A 74 22.66 -0.77 30.13
C ALA A 74 22.05 -0.35 31.47
N THR A 75 21.16 0.65 31.46
CA THR A 75 20.34 1.01 32.61
C THR A 75 19.08 0.16 32.59
N MET A 76 19.03 -0.90 33.42
CA MET A 76 17.80 -1.64 33.69
C MET A 76 16.86 -0.76 34.54
N MET A 77 15.69 -0.41 34.01
CA MET A 77 14.57 0.09 34.79
C MET A 77 13.66 -1.11 35.10
N ALA A 78 13.70 -1.56 36.36
CA ALA A 78 12.85 -2.63 36.86
C ALA A 78 11.40 -2.10 37.03
N CYS A 79 10.46 -2.69 36.29
CA CYS A 79 9.03 -2.48 36.51
C CYS A 79 8.56 -3.44 37.60
N SER A 80 8.14 -2.90 38.74
CA SER A 80 7.65 -3.67 39.87
C SER A 80 6.20 -4.10 39.62
N ILE A 81 5.97 -5.41 39.57
CA ILE A 81 4.62 -6.01 39.59
C ILE A 81 4.12 -5.97 41.03
N ALA A 82 3.07 -5.20 41.28
CA ALA A 82 2.33 -5.24 42.54
C ALA A 82 1.43 -6.50 42.55
N VAL A 83 1.80 -7.49 43.37
CA VAL A 83 0.95 -8.62 43.72
C VAL A 83 0.06 -8.20 44.88
N ALA A 84 -1.25 -8.08 44.64
CA ALA A 84 -2.23 -7.95 45.70
C ALA A 84 -2.53 -9.34 46.28
N ALA A 85 -2.13 -9.55 47.52
CA ALA A 85 -2.47 -10.71 48.32
C ALA A 85 -3.86 -10.52 48.95
N THR A 86 -4.75 -11.48 48.74
CA THR A 86 -5.88 -11.75 49.66
C THR A 86 -5.81 -13.22 50.05
N GLY A 87 -5.56 -13.46 51.34
CA GLY A 87 -5.45 -14.79 51.92
C GLY A 87 -6.77 -15.36 52.44
N GLY A 88 -6.69 -16.65 52.80
CA GLY A 88 -7.73 -17.47 53.43
C GLY A 88 -8.32 -18.47 52.43
N GLY A 89 -8.31 -19.80 52.61
CA GLY A 89 -7.92 -20.67 53.71
C GLY A 89 -8.69 -21.99 53.54
N GLN A 90 -7.95 -23.09 53.43
CA GLN A 90 -8.26 -24.50 53.77
C GLN A 90 -9.33 -25.33 53.02
N ASP A 91 -8.79 -26.45 52.48
CA ASP A 91 -9.19 -27.87 52.60
C ASP A 91 -10.42 -28.42 51.85
N GLY A 92 -10.20 -29.51 51.10
CA GLY A 92 -11.24 -30.53 50.83
C GLY A 92 -11.25 -31.14 49.43
N ALA A 93 -11.14 -32.47 49.37
CA ALA A 93 -10.90 -33.31 48.22
C ALA A 93 -12.12 -33.67 47.34
N GLY A 94 -11.85 -34.01 46.06
CA GLY A 94 -12.49 -35.10 45.32
C GLY A 94 -13.83 -34.81 44.60
N GLY A 95 -13.92 -35.25 43.34
CA GLY A 95 -15.22 -35.51 42.70
C GLY A 95 -15.37 -35.01 41.27
N THR A 96 -15.35 -35.94 40.34
CA THR A 96 -15.80 -35.85 38.95
C THR A 96 -17.23 -35.30 38.82
N GLY A 97 -17.48 -34.43 37.85
CA GLY A 97 -18.85 -34.08 37.44
C GLY A 97 -18.87 -32.96 36.42
N ALA A 98 -19.17 -33.29 35.16
CA ALA A 98 -19.58 -32.32 34.16
C ALA A 98 -20.87 -31.65 34.63
N VAL A 99 -20.88 -30.31 34.69
CA VAL A 99 -22.09 -29.51 34.81
C VAL A 99 -21.95 -28.30 33.89
N ALA A 100 -22.83 -28.26 32.90
CA ALA A 100 -23.06 -27.09 32.07
C ALA A 100 -23.47 -25.92 32.97
N ALA A 101 -22.74 -24.80 32.87
CA ALA A 101 -23.13 -23.55 33.49
C ALA A 101 -23.85 -22.69 32.46
N ALA A 102 -25.12 -22.43 32.76
CA ALA A 102 -26.01 -21.55 32.02
C ALA A 102 -25.55 -20.08 32.10
N ASP A 103 -25.79 -19.34 31.03
CA ASP A 103 -25.73 -17.88 30.95
C ASP A 103 -26.64 -17.23 32.02
N PRO A 104 -26.15 -16.21 32.75
CA PRO A 104 -26.98 -15.12 33.21
C PRO A 104 -26.84 -13.97 32.21
N ALA A 105 -27.90 -13.74 31.45
CA ALA A 105 -28.08 -12.56 30.63
C ALA A 105 -27.88 -11.27 31.43
N GLY A 106 -27.31 -10.24 30.78
CA GLY A 106 -27.65 -8.86 31.14
C GLY A 106 -26.52 -7.90 31.44
N THR A 107 -25.42 -7.91 30.69
CA THR A 107 -24.65 -6.68 30.40
C THR A 107 -24.00 -6.83 29.04
N THR A 108 -24.68 -6.40 27.97
CA THR A 108 -24.04 -6.11 26.69
C THR A 108 -23.14 -4.88 26.88
N GLY A 109 -22.00 -5.08 27.51
CA GLY A 109 -20.87 -4.21 27.31
C GLY A 109 -20.49 -4.35 25.84
N LEU A 110 -20.63 -3.28 25.07
CA LEU A 110 -19.85 -3.11 23.84
C LEU A 110 -18.39 -3.25 24.25
N VAL A 111 -17.84 -4.45 24.16
CA VAL A 111 -16.40 -4.63 24.13
C VAL A 111 -16.00 -3.95 22.84
N ALA A 112 -15.51 -2.71 22.93
CA ALA A 112 -14.89 -2.03 21.82
C ALA A 112 -13.83 -3.00 21.28
N GLN A 113 -14.11 -3.62 20.14
CA GLN A 113 -13.19 -4.56 19.54
C GLN A 113 -11.95 -3.74 19.20
N ALA A 114 -10.87 -3.96 19.95
CA ALA A 114 -9.68 -3.13 19.87
C ALA A 114 -9.19 -3.07 18.41
N ALA A 115 -8.75 -1.89 17.99
CA ALA A 115 -8.10 -1.68 16.71
C ALA A 115 -7.11 -2.82 16.41
N VAL A 116 -7.23 -3.45 15.25
CA VAL A 116 -6.31 -4.53 14.87
C VAL A 116 -4.98 -3.91 14.48
N SER A 117 -4.00 -3.94 15.37
CA SER A 117 -2.65 -3.53 15.01
C SER A 117 -1.96 -4.68 14.26
N HIS A 118 -1.58 -4.45 13.02
CA HIS A 118 -0.53 -5.25 12.39
C HIS A 118 0.79 -5.01 13.14
N ASP A 119 1.61 -6.04 13.23
CA ASP A 119 2.99 -5.92 13.73
C ASP A 119 3.77 -5.12 12.69
N VAL A 120 4.01 -3.83 12.94
CA VAL A 120 4.85 -2.93 12.13
C VAL A 120 6.00 -2.49 13.01
N ARG A 121 7.26 -2.68 12.55
CA ARG A 121 8.46 -2.45 13.35
C ARG A 121 9.33 -1.34 12.75
N PRO A 122 9.05 -0.06 13.07
CA PRO A 122 9.71 1.09 12.45
C PRO A 122 11.22 0.97 12.33
N GLY A 123 11.71 1.19 11.11
CA GLY A 123 13.13 1.22 10.79
C GLY A 123 13.81 2.49 11.27
N TYR A 124 15.14 2.53 11.15
CA TYR A 124 15.91 3.74 11.48
C TYR A 124 15.62 4.93 10.54
N GLY A 125 15.00 4.69 9.38
CA GLY A 125 14.58 5.75 8.47
C GLY A 125 13.29 6.46 8.86
N VAL A 126 12.53 5.93 9.83
CA VAL A 126 11.32 6.59 10.34
C VAL A 126 11.72 7.73 11.26
N THR A 127 11.41 8.97 10.87
CA THR A 127 11.71 10.19 11.64
C THR A 127 10.60 10.56 12.61
N ARG A 128 9.35 10.22 12.27
CA ARG A 128 8.16 10.45 13.11
C ARG A 128 7.08 9.41 12.83
N ILE A 129 6.28 9.13 13.85
CA ILE A 129 5.01 8.41 13.75
C ILE A 129 3.90 9.38 14.18
N GLY A 130 2.87 9.52 13.34
CA GLY A 130 1.65 10.27 13.64
C GLY A 130 0.43 9.38 13.45
N TRP A 131 -0.74 10.00 13.35
CA TRP A 131 -2.03 9.30 13.18
C TRP A 131 -2.81 9.91 12.04
N LEU A 132 -3.63 9.09 11.37
CA LEU A 132 -4.50 9.61 10.31
C LEU A 132 -5.53 10.61 10.88
N SER A 133 -5.91 10.46 12.15
CA SER A 133 -6.72 11.43 12.89
C SER A 133 -6.05 12.80 13.12
N ASP A 134 -4.76 12.97 12.80
CA ASP A 134 -4.12 14.29 12.75
C ASP A 134 -4.61 15.11 11.54
N TYR A 135 -5.16 14.46 10.52
CA TYR A 135 -5.74 15.08 9.33
C TYR A 135 -7.25 15.23 9.41
N HIS A 136 -7.92 14.42 10.24
CA HIS A 136 -9.35 14.49 10.53
C HIS A 136 -9.64 13.98 11.94
N ALA A 137 -9.81 14.91 12.89
CA ALA A 137 -9.94 14.60 14.32
C ALA A 137 -11.03 13.58 14.70
N PRO A 138 -12.20 13.50 14.03
CA PRO A 138 -13.23 12.51 14.33
C PRO A 138 -12.79 11.04 14.24
N LEU A 139 -11.71 10.73 13.52
CA LEU A 139 -11.18 9.36 13.51
C LEU A 139 -10.54 8.96 14.85
N ARG A 140 -10.10 9.92 15.68
CA ARG A 140 -9.28 9.67 16.87
C ARG A 140 -9.96 8.72 17.84
N GLY A 141 -9.27 7.63 18.17
CA GLY A 141 -9.78 6.62 19.11
C GLY A 141 -10.89 5.74 18.53
N THR A 142 -11.22 5.88 17.25
CA THR A 142 -12.13 4.98 16.54
C THR A 142 -11.34 3.84 15.87
N PRO A 143 -12.00 2.73 15.50
CA PRO A 143 -11.38 1.68 14.70
C PRO A 143 -10.96 2.10 13.28
N MET A 144 -11.24 3.33 12.87
CA MET A 144 -10.80 3.89 11.58
C MET A 144 -9.43 4.55 11.66
N ASP A 145 -8.96 4.89 12.87
CA ASP A 145 -7.66 5.52 13.01
C ASP A 145 -6.53 4.52 12.73
N THR A 146 -5.46 5.02 12.14
CA THR A 146 -4.29 4.21 11.75
C THR A 146 -3.01 5.03 11.86
N PRO A 147 -1.88 4.43 12.25
CA PRO A 147 -0.60 5.12 12.28
C PRO A 147 -0.16 5.60 10.88
N VAL A 148 0.49 6.76 10.85
CA VAL A 148 1.14 7.34 9.67
C VAL A 148 2.63 7.45 9.95
N TYR A 149 3.46 6.87 9.09
CA TYR A 149 4.92 6.85 9.26
C TYR A 149 5.56 7.87 8.33
N TYR A 150 6.44 8.70 8.86
CA TYR A 150 7.14 9.74 8.13
C TYR A 150 8.62 9.36 8.04
N LEU A 151 9.15 9.33 6.82
CA LEU A 151 10.55 9.09 6.52
C LEU A 151 11.09 10.32 5.77
N GLU A 152 11.90 11.11 6.45
CA GLU A 152 12.35 12.41 5.96
C GLU A 152 13.87 12.44 5.83
N SER A 153 14.38 12.74 4.62
CA SER A 153 15.82 12.77 4.37
C SER A 153 16.54 13.97 5.00
N GLY A 154 15.80 15.03 5.34
CA GLY A 154 16.34 16.35 5.67
C GLY A 154 16.94 17.10 4.46
N LYS A 155 16.92 16.51 3.26
CA LYS A 155 17.36 17.15 2.01
C LYS A 155 16.14 17.55 1.17
N PRO A 156 16.24 18.65 0.38
CA PRO A 156 15.17 19.02 -0.55
C PRO A 156 14.79 17.89 -1.50
N GLY A 157 13.52 17.85 -1.88
CA GLY A 157 12.97 16.89 -2.84
C GLY A 157 11.46 16.74 -2.64
N PRO A 158 10.79 16.04 -3.57
CA PRO A 158 9.35 15.85 -3.53
C PRO A 158 8.91 14.95 -2.36
N THR A 159 7.63 15.07 -2.00
CA THR A 159 6.98 14.20 -1.01
C THR A 159 6.15 13.14 -1.73
N ALA A 160 6.34 11.86 -1.38
CA ALA A 160 5.48 10.76 -1.80
C ALA A 160 4.62 10.25 -0.64
N VAL A 161 3.34 9.98 -0.90
CA VAL A 161 2.44 9.27 0.02
C VAL A 161 2.16 7.88 -0.55
N ILE A 162 2.38 6.84 0.25
CA ILE A 162 2.18 5.44 -0.11
C ILE A 162 1.19 4.83 0.87
N VAL A 163 0.11 4.27 0.34
CA VAL A 163 -0.99 3.71 1.13
C VAL A 163 -1.15 2.23 0.78
N GLY A 164 -1.13 1.38 1.80
CA GLY A 164 -1.46 -0.03 1.71
C GLY A 164 -2.68 -0.38 2.59
N GLY A 165 -3.31 -1.51 2.30
CA GLY A 165 -4.44 -2.00 3.09
C GLY A 165 -5.69 -1.15 2.95
N THR A 166 -5.93 -0.59 1.76
CA THR A 166 -7.24 -0.02 1.39
C THR A 166 -8.32 -1.10 1.51
N HIS A 167 -7.98 -2.31 1.09
CA HIS A 167 -8.70 -3.55 1.40
C HIS A 167 -7.81 -4.44 2.30
N ALA A 168 -8.38 -4.99 3.37
CA ALA A 168 -7.59 -5.74 4.36
C ALA A 168 -7.27 -7.19 3.96
N ASN A 169 -7.81 -7.65 2.83
CA ASN A 169 -7.47 -8.91 2.17
C ASN A 169 -6.37 -8.78 1.10
N GLU A 170 -5.73 -7.60 0.99
CA GLU A 170 -4.69 -7.32 -0.01
C GLU A 170 -3.31 -7.28 0.67
N ILE A 171 -2.89 -8.47 1.10
CA ILE A 171 -1.75 -8.67 1.99
C ILE A 171 -0.40 -8.24 1.39
N ALA A 172 -0.23 -8.30 0.06
CA ALA A 172 1.00 -7.82 -0.58
C ALA A 172 1.15 -6.30 -0.44
N GLY A 173 0.07 -5.54 -0.57
CA GLY A 173 0.04 -4.08 -0.33
C GLY A 173 0.46 -3.72 1.09
N ILE A 174 -0.11 -4.43 2.06
CA ILE A 174 0.19 -4.24 3.48
C ILE A 174 1.67 -4.54 3.77
N ILE A 175 2.20 -5.63 3.22
CA ILE A 175 3.58 -6.05 3.47
C ILE A 175 4.59 -5.17 2.74
N ALA A 176 4.31 -4.75 1.49
CA ALA A 176 5.15 -3.82 0.76
C ALA A 176 5.28 -2.49 1.52
N ALA A 177 4.15 -1.91 1.94
CA ALA A 177 4.16 -0.68 2.73
C ALA A 177 4.82 -0.86 4.11
N THR A 178 4.58 -1.99 4.79
CA THR A 178 5.29 -2.33 6.04
C THR A 178 6.80 -2.39 5.79
N MET A 179 7.25 -3.06 4.74
CA MET A 179 8.66 -3.21 4.43
C MET A 179 9.34 -1.87 4.14
N ILE A 180 8.65 -0.92 3.49
CA ILE A 180 9.15 0.46 3.35
C ILE A 180 9.37 1.08 4.73
N VAL A 181 8.39 1.00 5.64
CA VAL A 181 8.51 1.53 7.01
C VAL A 181 9.67 0.91 7.78
N GLU A 182 9.96 -0.38 7.58
CA GLU A 182 11.00 -1.08 8.34
C GLU A 182 12.41 -0.92 7.76
N ARG A 183 12.52 -0.72 6.44
CA ARG A 183 13.78 -0.83 5.71
C ARG A 183 14.23 0.43 4.99
N ALA A 184 13.29 1.26 4.53
CA ALA A 184 13.66 2.44 3.75
C ALA A 184 14.46 3.44 4.59
N GLN A 185 15.52 3.96 3.99
CA GLN A 185 16.26 5.13 4.45
C GLN A 185 16.19 6.16 3.33
N VAL A 186 15.31 7.15 3.49
CA VAL A 186 15.09 8.19 2.48
C VAL A 186 16.30 9.11 2.42
N THR A 187 16.92 9.23 1.24
CA THR A 187 18.17 9.97 1.00
C THR A 187 17.96 11.33 0.32
N ALA A 188 16.80 11.54 -0.31
CA ALA A 188 16.32 12.82 -0.84
C ALA A 188 14.77 12.88 -0.79
N GLY A 189 14.22 14.07 -0.51
CA GLY A 189 12.77 14.26 -0.36
C GLY A 189 12.19 13.62 0.91
N ARG A 190 10.89 13.28 0.84
CA ARG A 190 10.11 12.72 1.95
C ARG A 190 9.24 11.56 1.44
N VAL A 191 9.10 10.52 2.24
CA VAL A 191 8.14 9.42 2.00
C VAL A 191 7.28 9.26 3.23
N ILE A 192 5.96 9.29 3.02
CA ILE A 192 4.96 9.13 4.07
C ILE A 192 4.17 7.85 3.76
N VAL A 193 4.08 6.95 4.73
CA VAL A 193 3.52 5.61 4.51
C VAL A 193 2.40 5.33 5.49
N VAL A 194 1.29 4.79 4.98
CA VAL A 194 0.19 4.24 5.76
C VAL A 194 0.06 2.76 5.41
N PRO A 195 0.67 1.83 6.19
CA PRO A 195 0.75 0.43 5.79
C PRO A 195 -0.57 -0.31 5.74
N HIS A 196 -1.53 0.13 6.56
CA HIS A 196 -2.85 -0.48 6.64
C HIS A 196 -3.89 0.60 6.94
N VAL A 197 -4.45 1.19 5.88
CA VAL A 197 -5.32 2.36 6.02
C VAL A 197 -6.71 2.02 6.54
N ASN A 198 -7.29 0.90 6.09
CA ASN A 198 -8.62 0.46 6.51
C ASN A 198 -8.53 -0.44 7.75
N ASN A 199 -8.09 0.14 8.87
CA ASN A 199 -7.93 -0.57 10.14
C ASN A 199 -9.21 -1.30 10.59
N SER A 200 -10.37 -0.71 10.31
CA SER A 200 -11.67 -1.34 10.53
C SER A 200 -11.87 -2.61 9.72
N GLY A 201 -11.48 -2.63 8.44
CA GLY A 201 -11.58 -3.81 7.57
C GLY A 201 -10.79 -5.01 8.09
N ALA A 202 -9.60 -4.79 8.68
CA ALA A 202 -8.82 -5.87 9.30
C ALA A 202 -9.55 -6.58 10.44
N SER A 203 -10.38 -5.86 11.19
CA SER A 203 -11.18 -6.46 12.27
C SER A 203 -12.28 -7.38 11.77
N TYR A 204 -12.68 -7.27 10.51
CA TYR A 204 -13.76 -8.05 9.92
C TYR A 204 -13.19 -9.28 9.20
N PRO A 205 -13.69 -10.51 9.44
CA PRO A 205 -13.31 -11.67 8.65
C PRO A 205 -13.60 -11.43 7.19
N ASP A 206 -12.68 -11.87 6.32
CA ASP A 206 -12.86 -11.74 4.88
C ASP A 206 -14.16 -12.44 4.42
N THR A 207 -14.90 -11.78 3.55
CA THR A 207 -16.19 -12.29 3.05
C THR A 207 -16.01 -13.51 2.15
N LEU A 208 -14.88 -13.64 1.44
CA LEU A 208 -14.61 -14.76 0.52
C LEU A 208 -13.94 -15.92 1.25
N HIS A 209 -12.92 -15.62 2.06
CA HIS A 209 -12.04 -16.58 2.73
C HIS A 209 -11.85 -16.26 4.22
N PRO A 210 -12.93 -16.35 5.03
CA PRO A 210 -12.86 -16.05 6.46
C PRO A 210 -11.90 -16.98 7.22
N GLU A 211 -11.59 -18.16 6.66
CA GLU A 211 -10.66 -19.15 7.22
C GLU A 211 -9.19 -18.73 7.17
N ILE A 212 -8.79 -17.79 6.30
CA ILE A 212 -7.40 -17.32 6.24
C ILE A 212 -7.08 -16.61 7.55
N GLY A 213 -7.83 -15.54 7.87
CA GLY A 213 -7.79 -14.79 9.12
C GLY A 213 -6.45 -14.11 9.47
N TRP A 214 -5.38 -14.87 9.59
CA TRP A 214 -4.02 -14.43 9.89
C TRP A 214 -3.02 -15.09 8.95
N VAL A 215 -2.24 -14.27 8.27
CA VAL A 215 -1.09 -14.69 7.47
C VAL A 215 0.14 -14.72 8.37
N ARG A 216 0.73 -15.91 8.53
CA ARG A 216 2.00 -16.09 9.23
C ARG A 216 3.16 -15.95 8.25
N ILE A 217 4.17 -15.19 8.63
CA ILE A 217 5.45 -15.09 7.93
C ILE A 217 6.56 -15.37 8.92
N ASP A 218 7.39 -16.37 8.61
CA ASP A 218 8.58 -16.65 9.40
C ASP A 218 9.70 -15.65 9.02
N THR A 219 10.27 -14.98 10.03
CA THR A 219 11.38 -14.04 9.84
C THR A 219 12.55 -14.41 10.75
N ALA A 220 13.71 -13.76 10.54
CA ALA A 220 14.88 -13.96 11.39
C ALA A 220 14.66 -13.58 12.86
N SER A 221 13.67 -12.73 13.16
CA SER A 221 13.30 -12.31 14.51
C SER A 221 12.13 -13.11 15.10
N GLY A 222 11.72 -14.18 14.42
CA GLY A 222 10.61 -15.04 14.81
C GLY A 222 9.37 -14.84 13.92
N PRO A 223 8.28 -15.57 14.20
CA PRO A 223 7.09 -15.46 13.38
C PRO A 223 6.38 -14.13 13.55
N ARG A 224 5.87 -13.61 12.43
CA ARG A 224 5.05 -12.41 12.35
C ARG A 224 3.68 -12.76 11.80
N PHE A 225 2.67 -12.04 12.26
CA PHE A 225 1.28 -12.28 11.91
C PHE A 225 0.66 -11.00 11.35
N PHE A 226 0.12 -11.11 10.14
CA PHE A 226 -0.57 -10.03 9.47
C PHE A 226 -2.03 -10.44 9.31
N ARG A 227 -2.94 -9.54 9.68
CA ARG A 227 -4.37 -9.82 9.55
C ARG A 227 -4.76 -9.83 8.08
N TYR A 228 -5.48 -10.88 7.68
CA TYR A 228 -6.20 -10.96 6.41
C TYR A 228 -7.67 -10.72 6.73
N GLY A 229 -8.09 -9.46 6.59
CA GLY A 229 -9.46 -9.02 6.90
C GLY A 229 -10.30 -8.83 5.66
N ASP A 230 -11.39 -8.10 5.78
CA ASP A 230 -12.32 -7.90 4.67
C ASP A 230 -11.91 -6.75 3.74
N ARG A 231 -12.39 -6.83 2.50
CA ARG A 231 -12.32 -5.73 1.53
C ARG A 231 -12.95 -4.45 2.07
N ARG A 232 -14.01 -4.56 2.87
CA ARG A 232 -14.81 -3.42 3.33
C ARG A 232 -14.57 -3.17 4.81
N THR A 233 -14.80 -1.94 5.24
CA THR A 233 -14.90 -1.59 6.66
C THR A 233 -15.89 -2.52 7.38
N ASN A 234 -15.58 -2.88 8.63
CA ASN A 234 -16.46 -3.69 9.47
C ASN A 234 -17.86 -3.02 9.64
N PRO A 235 -18.97 -3.70 9.31
CA PRO A 235 -20.31 -3.15 9.48
C PRO A 235 -20.63 -2.75 10.93
N ALA A 236 -20.02 -3.39 11.93
CA ALA A 236 -20.19 -3.03 13.34
C ALA A 236 -19.62 -1.64 13.68
N HIS A 237 -18.68 -1.11 12.89
CA HIS A 237 -18.05 0.19 13.12
C HIS A 237 -18.73 1.33 12.35
N GLN A 238 -19.36 1.03 11.21
CA GLN A 238 -20.06 2.02 10.39
C GLN A 238 -21.56 2.10 10.70
N GLY A 239 -22.19 0.98 11.06
CA GLY A 239 -23.65 0.84 11.11
C GLY A 239 -24.19 0.13 9.86
N PRO A 240 -25.53 0.01 9.74
CA PRO A 240 -26.15 -0.74 8.65
C PRO A 240 -25.86 -0.10 7.29
N ASP A 241 -25.70 -0.95 6.27
CA ASP A 241 -25.58 -0.49 4.89
C ASP A 241 -26.90 0.17 4.45
N PRO A 242 -26.86 1.27 3.67
CA PRO A 242 -28.06 1.87 3.09
C PRO A 242 -28.69 0.92 2.06
N GLU A 243 -29.93 1.18 1.61
CA GLU A 243 -30.53 0.38 0.53
C GLU A 243 -29.70 0.40 -0.76
N LYS A 244 -29.12 1.56 -1.06
CA LYS A 244 -28.10 1.76 -2.10
C LYS A 244 -27.11 2.80 -1.62
N TYR A 245 -25.86 2.68 -2.04
CA TYR A 245 -24.88 3.72 -1.80
C TYR A 245 -25.03 4.81 -2.86
N VAL A 246 -25.18 6.07 -2.44
CA VAL A 246 -25.19 7.23 -3.35
C VAL A 246 -23.87 7.97 -3.17
N HIS A 247 -23.02 7.89 -4.17
CA HIS A 247 -21.67 8.43 -4.11
C HIS A 247 -21.66 9.97 -4.06
N TYR A 248 -20.92 10.54 -3.10
CA TYR A 248 -20.64 11.97 -3.05
C TYR A 248 -19.32 12.31 -3.77
N PRO A 249 -19.25 13.36 -4.60
CA PRO A 249 -20.31 14.30 -4.95
C PRO A 249 -21.07 13.93 -6.23
N SER A 250 -20.75 12.80 -6.88
CA SER A 250 -21.27 12.50 -8.23
C SER A 250 -22.77 12.21 -8.28
N GLY A 251 -23.37 11.76 -7.17
CA GLY A 251 -24.75 11.28 -7.12
C GLY A 251 -24.98 9.91 -7.76
N GLN A 252 -23.92 9.24 -8.22
CA GLN A 252 -24.01 7.91 -8.82
C GLN A 252 -24.39 6.86 -7.79
N GLN A 253 -25.29 5.94 -8.17
CA GLN A 253 -25.74 4.87 -7.29
C GLN A 253 -24.89 3.61 -7.48
N PHE A 254 -24.57 2.97 -6.37
CA PHE A 254 -23.88 1.69 -6.30
C PHE A 254 -24.63 0.75 -5.34
N GLU A 255 -24.26 -0.53 -5.38
CA GLU A 255 -24.78 -1.53 -4.45
C GLU A 255 -24.50 -1.16 -2.99
N ALA A 256 -25.40 -1.54 -2.09
CA ALA A 256 -25.36 -1.18 -0.67
C ALA A 256 -23.98 -1.36 0.01
N PRO A 257 -23.26 -2.49 -0.15
CA PRO A 257 -21.98 -2.72 0.53
C PRO A 257 -20.86 -1.78 0.09
N GLU A 258 -21.00 -1.10 -1.06
CA GLU A 258 -20.02 -0.14 -1.53
C GLU A 258 -19.91 1.10 -0.63
N ALA A 259 -20.91 1.37 0.23
CA ALA A 259 -20.81 2.42 1.25
C ALA A 259 -19.68 2.16 2.27
N ARG A 260 -19.20 0.92 2.39
CA ARG A 260 -18.09 0.49 3.26
C ARG A 260 -16.81 0.17 2.49
N ASN A 261 -16.83 0.28 1.17
CA ASN A 261 -15.65 0.07 0.34
C ASN A 261 -14.85 1.39 0.27
N LEU A 262 -13.66 1.42 0.88
CA LEU A 262 -12.84 2.64 0.93
C LEU A 262 -12.52 3.14 -0.49
N ASP A 263 -12.18 2.23 -1.40
CA ASP A 263 -11.94 2.54 -2.82
C ASP A 263 -13.22 2.65 -3.65
N ARG A 264 -14.30 3.12 -3.02
CA ARG A 264 -15.51 3.57 -3.70
C ARG A 264 -16.05 4.86 -3.13
N VAL A 265 -15.56 5.33 -2.00
CA VAL A 265 -16.14 6.47 -1.29
C VAL A 265 -15.30 7.75 -1.40
N TYR A 266 -14.16 7.75 -2.12
CA TYR A 266 -13.40 8.98 -2.35
C TYR A 266 -14.19 10.03 -3.14
N PRO A 267 -14.09 11.33 -2.85
CA PRO A 267 -13.16 11.99 -1.93
C PRO A 267 -13.50 11.84 -0.45
N GLY A 268 -14.60 11.17 -0.13
CA GLY A 268 -15.12 11.11 1.21
C GLY A 268 -15.78 12.42 1.63
N ARG A 269 -16.24 12.44 2.88
CA ARG A 269 -16.91 13.58 3.49
C ARG A 269 -16.46 13.73 4.93
N PRO A 270 -16.16 14.96 5.41
CA PRO A 270 -15.79 15.17 6.80
C PRO A 270 -16.92 14.84 7.79
N ASP A 271 -18.17 14.92 7.33
CA ASP A 271 -19.41 14.66 8.07
C ASP A 271 -20.16 13.41 7.57
N GLY A 272 -19.51 12.57 6.75
CA GLY A 272 -20.11 11.38 6.15
C GLY A 272 -20.12 10.15 7.06
N THR A 273 -20.37 8.99 6.44
CA THR A 273 -20.18 7.70 7.11
C THR A 273 -18.73 7.55 7.61
N PRO A 274 -18.47 6.68 8.60
CA PRO A 274 -17.10 6.42 9.03
C PRO A 274 -16.13 6.07 7.87
N THR A 275 -16.53 5.29 6.85
CA THR A 275 -15.67 5.02 5.69
C THR A 275 -15.49 6.25 4.80
N GLU A 276 -16.51 7.10 4.61
CA GLU A 276 -16.36 8.39 3.91
C GLU A 276 -15.42 9.34 4.67
N GLN A 277 -15.46 9.34 6.00
CA GLN A 277 -14.54 10.12 6.82
C GLN A 277 -13.11 9.59 6.71
N LEU A 278 -12.93 8.27 6.63
CA LEU A 278 -11.63 7.66 6.37
C LEU A 278 -11.04 8.12 5.03
N ALA A 279 -11.81 8.04 3.94
CA ALA A 279 -11.40 8.55 2.63
C ALA A 279 -11.06 10.04 2.65
N TYR A 280 -11.87 10.86 3.31
CA TYR A 280 -11.60 12.28 3.48
C TYR A 280 -10.25 12.52 4.18
N SER A 281 -9.95 11.73 5.21
CA SER A 281 -8.71 11.83 5.98
C SER A 281 -7.47 11.56 5.13
N VAL A 282 -7.51 10.54 4.27
CA VAL A 282 -6.42 10.22 3.32
C VAL A 282 -6.24 11.36 2.32
N LEU A 283 -7.33 11.92 1.79
CA LEU A 283 -7.25 13.07 0.89
C LEU A 283 -6.66 14.30 1.58
N GLN A 284 -6.99 14.52 2.87
CA GLN A 284 -6.39 15.58 3.68
C GLN A 284 -4.90 15.33 3.96
N LEU A 285 -4.49 14.08 4.20
CA LEU A 285 -3.09 13.70 4.33
C LEU A 285 -2.29 14.10 3.08
N ILE A 286 -2.74 13.65 1.90
CA ILE A 286 -2.10 13.95 0.62
C ILE A 286 -2.01 15.46 0.38
N SER A 287 -3.11 16.18 0.64
CA SER A 287 -3.18 17.62 0.38
C SER A 287 -2.33 18.44 1.35
N ARG A 288 -2.39 18.15 2.66
CA ARG A 288 -1.73 18.97 3.70
C ARG A 288 -0.23 18.68 3.80
N GLU A 289 0.20 17.48 3.43
CA GLU A 289 1.63 17.15 3.30
C GLU A 289 2.21 17.57 1.95
N ASN A 290 1.39 18.20 1.09
CA ASN A 290 1.79 18.69 -0.24
C ASN A 290 2.50 17.59 -1.06
N ALA A 291 1.88 16.41 -1.10
CA ALA A 291 2.46 15.26 -1.80
C ALA A 291 2.49 15.53 -3.32
N SER A 292 3.66 15.32 -3.92
CA SER A 292 3.84 15.34 -5.37
C SER A 292 3.42 14.01 -6.01
N ILE A 293 3.51 12.92 -5.25
CA ILE A 293 3.22 11.56 -5.70
C ILE A 293 2.32 10.88 -4.65
N ALA A 294 1.26 10.21 -5.09
CA ALA A 294 0.39 9.39 -4.25
C ALA A 294 0.18 8.01 -4.88
N ILE A 295 0.41 6.94 -4.12
CA ILE A 295 0.37 5.56 -4.61
C ILE A 295 -0.50 4.73 -3.68
N ASP A 296 -1.52 4.07 -4.24
CA ASP A 296 -2.37 3.11 -3.55
C ASP A 296 -1.98 1.68 -3.94
N LEU A 297 -1.74 0.82 -2.97
CA LEU A 297 -1.24 -0.55 -3.19
C LEU A 297 -2.39 -1.55 -3.05
N HIS A 298 -2.77 -2.15 -4.17
CA HIS A 298 -3.90 -3.07 -4.29
C HIS A 298 -3.48 -4.44 -4.79
N GLU A 299 -4.43 -5.37 -4.70
CA GLU A 299 -4.37 -6.64 -5.38
C GLU A 299 -5.71 -7.01 -6.01
N SER A 300 -5.65 -7.85 -7.04
CA SER A 300 -6.82 -8.37 -7.74
C SER A 300 -6.78 -9.88 -7.83
N GLY A 301 -7.91 -10.53 -8.16
CA GLY A 301 -7.93 -11.95 -8.54
C GLY A 301 -6.92 -12.28 -9.65
N VAL A 302 -6.40 -13.51 -9.67
CA VAL A 302 -5.30 -13.92 -10.55
C VAL A 302 -5.71 -13.98 -12.03
N THR A 303 -7.00 -14.18 -12.32
CA THR A 303 -7.55 -14.13 -13.69
C THR A 303 -8.16 -12.77 -14.05
N SER A 304 -8.18 -11.82 -13.11
CA SER A 304 -8.71 -10.49 -13.33
C SER A 304 -7.95 -9.77 -14.45
N ARG A 305 -8.67 -8.95 -15.22
CA ARG A 305 -8.05 -8.01 -16.17
C ARG A 305 -7.09 -7.02 -15.49
N LEU A 306 -7.27 -6.82 -14.19
CA LEU A 306 -6.45 -5.92 -13.36
C LEU A 306 -5.19 -6.60 -12.83
N ALA A 307 -5.02 -7.91 -13.02
CA ALA A 307 -3.81 -8.60 -12.59
C ALA A 307 -2.56 -8.00 -13.26
N ASN A 308 -1.59 -7.57 -12.46
CA ASN A 308 -0.38 -6.86 -12.91
C ASN A 308 -0.72 -5.58 -13.70
N MET A 309 -1.41 -4.64 -13.04
CA MET A 309 -1.86 -3.38 -13.63
C MET A 309 -1.28 -2.19 -12.87
N LEU A 310 -0.81 -1.19 -13.63
CA LEU A 310 -0.53 0.14 -13.15
C LEU A 310 -1.64 1.08 -13.65
N VAL A 311 -2.51 1.48 -12.75
CA VAL A 311 -3.58 2.43 -13.05
C VAL A 311 -3.10 3.84 -12.70
N ALA A 312 -3.26 4.79 -13.62
CA ALA A 312 -2.82 6.17 -13.41
C ALA A 312 -3.96 7.16 -13.60
N ASN A 313 -3.97 8.25 -12.84
CA ASN A 313 -4.81 9.39 -13.20
C ASN A 313 -4.45 9.83 -14.65
N PRO A 314 -5.42 10.15 -15.53
CA PRO A 314 -5.13 10.47 -16.93
C PRO A 314 -4.08 11.56 -17.14
N LYS A 315 -3.92 12.48 -16.17
CA LYS A 315 -2.91 13.55 -16.23
C LYS A 315 -1.47 13.05 -16.06
N ASN A 316 -1.25 11.80 -15.63
CA ASN A 316 0.05 11.19 -15.35
C ASN A 316 0.33 9.96 -16.22
N LEU A 317 -0.45 9.72 -17.27
CA LEU A 317 -0.38 8.51 -18.07
C LEU A 317 0.98 8.34 -18.75
N ASP A 318 1.61 9.43 -19.16
CA ASP A 318 2.97 9.47 -19.71
C ASP A 318 4.01 8.93 -18.72
N LEU A 319 3.94 9.34 -17.46
CA LEU A 319 4.82 8.84 -16.41
C LEU A 319 4.58 7.36 -16.11
N ALA A 320 3.33 6.90 -16.15
CA ALA A 320 3.00 5.48 -15.99
C ALA A 320 3.57 4.64 -17.14
N VAL A 321 3.52 5.14 -18.38
CA VAL A 321 4.14 4.51 -19.55
C VAL A 321 5.65 4.41 -19.38
N MET A 322 6.32 5.47 -18.93
CA MET A 322 7.76 5.43 -18.63
C MET A 322 8.09 4.38 -17.57
N ALA A 323 7.31 4.32 -16.49
CA ALA A 323 7.50 3.35 -15.42
C ALA A 323 7.32 1.90 -15.91
N ALA A 324 6.29 1.62 -16.72
CA ALA A 324 6.09 0.26 -17.24
C ALA A 324 7.19 -0.18 -18.20
N LEU A 325 7.75 0.72 -19.01
CA LEU A 325 8.89 0.41 -19.88
C LEU A 325 10.15 0.07 -19.06
N ASP A 326 10.37 0.77 -17.94
CA ASP A 326 11.48 0.46 -17.02
C ASP A 326 11.27 -0.90 -16.33
N LEU A 327 10.05 -1.20 -15.91
CA LEU A 327 9.69 -2.51 -15.34
C LEU A 327 9.87 -3.64 -16.37
N GLU A 328 9.44 -3.45 -17.61
CA GLU A 328 9.57 -4.44 -18.67
C GLU A 328 11.06 -4.73 -18.97
N ALA A 329 11.93 -3.71 -18.93
CA ALA A 329 13.37 -3.89 -19.04
C ALA A 329 13.97 -4.74 -17.89
N GLN A 330 13.30 -4.78 -16.74
CA GLN A 330 13.62 -5.64 -15.60
C GLN A 330 12.94 -7.01 -15.65
N GLY A 331 12.14 -7.28 -16.69
CA GLY A 331 11.36 -8.52 -16.84
C GLY A 331 10.06 -8.56 -16.03
N ILE A 332 9.59 -7.40 -15.55
CA ILE A 332 8.34 -7.24 -14.80
C ILE A 332 7.32 -6.62 -15.74
N ILE A 333 6.32 -7.39 -16.16
CA ILE A 333 5.31 -6.92 -17.11
C ILE A 333 4.12 -6.37 -16.32
N MET A 334 3.85 -5.07 -16.49
CA MET A 334 2.67 -4.40 -15.96
C MET A 334 1.87 -3.80 -17.11
N ASN A 335 0.58 -4.11 -17.18
CA ASN A 335 -0.35 -3.40 -18.05
C ASN A 335 -0.60 -1.99 -17.51
N ILE A 336 -1.04 -1.07 -18.37
CA ILE A 336 -1.36 0.30 -17.98
C ILE A 336 -2.79 0.63 -18.34
N GLU A 337 -3.49 1.29 -17.42
CA GLU A 337 -4.83 1.81 -17.67
C GLU A 337 -4.98 3.23 -17.14
N PRO A 338 -5.51 4.18 -17.94
CA PRO A 338 -5.93 5.45 -17.41
C PRO A 338 -7.17 5.27 -16.53
N SER A 339 -7.26 6.05 -15.46
CA SER A 339 -8.43 6.04 -14.58
C SER A 339 -9.68 6.42 -15.38
N ALA A 340 -10.68 5.54 -15.39
CA ALA A 340 -11.94 5.78 -16.07
C ALA A 340 -12.67 7.01 -15.50
N SER A 341 -13.40 7.75 -16.34
CA SER A 341 -14.12 8.97 -15.94
C SER A 341 -15.54 8.73 -15.43
N ASP A 342 -16.08 7.56 -15.70
CA ASP A 342 -17.42 7.09 -15.36
C ASP A 342 -17.46 6.23 -14.08
N PHE A 343 -16.30 6.03 -13.44
CA PHE A 343 -16.16 5.29 -12.18
C PHE A 343 -15.61 6.20 -11.07
N PRO A 344 -16.46 7.03 -10.45
CA PRO A 344 -16.05 7.88 -9.33
C PRO A 344 -15.80 7.04 -8.07
N GLY A 345 -15.12 7.61 -7.08
CA GLY A 345 -14.89 6.94 -5.80
C GLY A 345 -13.54 6.24 -5.65
N LEU A 346 -12.76 6.14 -6.74
CA LEU A 346 -11.49 5.43 -6.79
C LEU A 346 -10.33 6.34 -6.34
N SER A 347 -9.39 5.81 -5.56
CA SER A 347 -8.23 6.52 -5.02
C SER A 347 -7.39 7.18 -6.13
N HIS A 348 -6.94 6.38 -7.09
CA HIS A 348 -6.11 6.84 -8.21
C HIS A 348 -6.77 7.93 -9.05
N ARG A 349 -8.11 7.96 -9.07
CA ARG A 349 -8.88 9.01 -9.75
C ARG A 349 -9.00 10.25 -8.88
N GLU A 350 -9.62 10.12 -7.72
CA GLU A 350 -10.05 11.24 -6.88
C GLU A 350 -8.87 11.94 -6.21
N TRP A 351 -7.80 11.22 -5.83
CA TRP A 351 -6.57 11.84 -5.31
C TRP A 351 -5.91 12.70 -6.38
N GLY A 352 -5.82 12.19 -7.62
CA GLY A 352 -5.25 12.93 -8.74
C GLY A 352 -6.10 14.15 -9.15
N ASP A 353 -7.42 14.04 -9.13
CA ASP A 353 -8.30 15.13 -9.57
C ASP A 353 -8.45 16.24 -8.52
N ARG A 354 -8.26 15.93 -7.23
CA ARG A 354 -8.55 16.86 -6.12
C ARG A 354 -7.34 17.35 -5.37
N THR A 355 -6.16 16.81 -5.65
CA THR A 355 -4.90 17.24 -5.03
C THR A 355 -3.87 17.61 -6.10
N GLY A 356 -2.75 18.18 -5.66
CA GLY A 356 -1.60 18.43 -6.53
C GLY A 356 -0.87 17.16 -6.97
N ALA A 357 -1.11 16.01 -6.31
CA ALA A 357 -0.33 14.81 -6.51
C ALA A 357 -0.54 14.17 -7.89
N ALA A 358 0.51 13.58 -8.43
CA ALA A 358 0.42 12.53 -9.42
C ALA A 358 -0.01 11.23 -8.71
N SER A 359 -1.20 10.72 -9.04
CA SER A 359 -1.79 9.56 -8.39
C SER A 359 -1.73 8.31 -9.24
N TYR A 360 -1.44 7.19 -8.58
CA TYR A 360 -1.32 5.85 -9.14
C TYR A 360 -1.98 4.81 -8.23
N LEU A 361 -2.44 3.70 -8.81
CA LEU A 361 -2.80 2.47 -8.11
C LEU A 361 -2.04 1.32 -8.76
N ILE A 362 -1.50 0.43 -7.93
CA ILE A 362 -0.72 -0.74 -8.37
C ILE A 362 -1.49 -2.00 -7.99
N GLU A 363 -1.71 -2.89 -8.95
CA GLU A 363 -2.39 -4.18 -8.77
C GLU A 363 -1.44 -5.36 -8.95
N THR A 364 -1.45 -6.30 -8.00
CA THR A 364 -0.80 -7.60 -8.13
C THR A 364 -1.77 -8.77 -7.99
N PRO A 365 -1.50 -9.95 -8.60
CA PRO A 365 -2.47 -11.05 -8.68
C PRO A 365 -2.58 -11.87 -7.38
N ASN A 366 -3.53 -11.58 -6.51
CA ASN A 366 -3.76 -12.31 -5.25
C ASN A 366 -4.58 -13.59 -5.44
N PRO A 367 -4.03 -14.79 -5.12
CA PRO A 367 -4.77 -16.05 -5.13
C PRO A 367 -6.02 -16.05 -4.23
N GLY A 368 -6.01 -15.27 -3.16
CA GLY A 368 -7.12 -15.15 -2.20
C GLY A 368 -8.26 -14.24 -2.63
N GLN A 369 -8.25 -13.77 -3.89
CA GLN A 369 -9.37 -13.06 -4.50
C GLN A 369 -9.89 -13.77 -5.76
N GLU A 370 -9.45 -15.00 -6.01
CA GLU A 370 -9.92 -15.78 -7.15
C GLU A 370 -11.19 -16.54 -6.80
N ASP A 371 -12.25 -16.32 -7.58
CA ASP A 371 -13.52 -17.00 -7.38
C ASP A 371 -13.36 -18.52 -7.51
N GLY A 372 -13.94 -19.26 -6.56
CA GLY A 372 -14.02 -20.72 -6.61
C GLY A 372 -12.78 -21.47 -6.10
N VAL A 373 -11.79 -20.79 -5.52
CA VAL A 373 -10.66 -21.43 -4.83
C VAL A 373 -10.99 -21.63 -3.36
N GLU A 374 -11.24 -22.86 -2.90
CA GLU A 374 -11.77 -23.10 -1.53
C GLU A 374 -10.78 -22.76 -0.39
N LYS A 375 -9.47 -22.89 -0.64
CA LYS A 375 -8.39 -22.66 0.38
C LYS A 375 -7.15 -22.07 -0.29
N PRO A 376 -7.19 -20.80 -0.71
CA PRO A 376 -6.09 -20.20 -1.43
C PRO A 376 -4.88 -20.03 -0.52
N ASP A 377 -3.69 -20.42 -1.00
CA ASP A 377 -2.43 -20.13 -0.30
C ASP A 377 -1.94 -18.73 -0.71
N VAL A 378 -2.33 -17.72 0.07
CA VAL A 378 -1.94 -16.32 -0.16
C VAL A 378 -0.48 -16.03 0.21
N VAL A 379 0.34 -17.03 0.54
CA VAL A 379 1.77 -16.87 0.85
C VAL A 379 2.63 -17.60 -0.17
N ASN A 380 2.41 -18.89 -0.33
CA ASN A 380 3.27 -19.81 -1.08
C ASN A 380 2.64 -20.31 -2.39
N ASP A 381 1.63 -19.61 -2.92
CA ASP A 381 1.08 -19.94 -4.24
C ASP A 381 2.21 -20.14 -5.27
N PRO A 382 2.20 -21.25 -6.05
CA PRO A 382 3.33 -21.60 -6.91
C PRO A 382 3.52 -20.66 -8.09
N VAL A 383 2.51 -19.86 -8.46
CA VAL A 383 2.55 -18.96 -9.63
C VAL A 383 2.67 -17.50 -9.18
N ASN A 384 1.96 -17.15 -8.11
CA ASN A 384 1.81 -15.81 -7.54
C ASN A 384 2.21 -15.77 -6.05
N PRO A 385 3.43 -16.24 -5.70
CA PRO A 385 3.87 -16.24 -4.31
C PRO A 385 3.93 -14.79 -3.80
N LEU A 386 3.70 -14.62 -2.51
CA LEU A 386 3.63 -13.31 -1.87
C LEU A 386 4.87 -12.45 -2.12
N ALA A 387 6.06 -13.07 -2.13
CA ALA A 387 7.31 -12.36 -2.39
C ALA A 387 7.40 -11.76 -3.79
N LYS A 388 6.84 -12.43 -4.80
CA LYS A 388 6.75 -11.89 -6.16
C LYS A 388 5.81 -10.69 -6.20
N ARG A 389 4.65 -10.77 -5.54
CA ARG A 389 3.66 -9.67 -5.50
C ARG A 389 4.20 -8.44 -4.77
N VAL A 390 4.75 -8.63 -3.57
CA VAL A 390 5.42 -7.55 -2.81
C VAL A 390 6.56 -6.94 -3.63
N GLY A 391 7.39 -7.78 -4.26
CA GLY A 391 8.48 -7.31 -5.12
C GLY A 391 7.99 -6.49 -6.31
N THR A 392 6.91 -6.91 -6.98
CA THR A 392 6.33 -6.18 -8.11
C THR A 392 5.82 -4.81 -7.67
N GLN A 393 5.15 -4.71 -6.51
CA GLN A 393 4.69 -3.43 -6.01
C GLN A 393 5.86 -2.47 -5.68
N LEU A 394 6.89 -2.95 -4.97
CA LEU A 394 8.07 -2.14 -4.64
C LEU A 394 8.84 -1.70 -5.88
N ALA A 395 9.05 -2.60 -6.86
CA ALA A 395 9.67 -2.26 -8.13
C ALA A 395 8.84 -1.22 -8.91
N THR A 396 7.51 -1.33 -8.86
CA THR A 396 6.62 -0.37 -9.54
C THR A 396 6.69 1.01 -8.89
N ILE A 397 6.81 1.10 -7.56
CA ILE A 397 7.05 2.38 -6.87
C ILE A 397 8.39 2.99 -7.32
N GLU A 398 9.45 2.20 -7.37
CA GLU A 398 10.78 2.66 -7.84
C GLU A 398 10.74 3.15 -9.29
N ALA A 399 10.02 2.44 -10.16
CA ALA A 399 9.85 2.84 -11.55
C ALA A 399 9.06 4.15 -11.68
N ILE A 400 8.02 4.35 -10.85
CA ILE A 400 7.29 5.62 -10.76
C ILE A 400 8.23 6.75 -10.30
N PHE A 401 9.01 6.55 -9.24
CA PHE A 401 9.97 7.56 -8.78
C PHE A 401 11.02 7.89 -9.84
N SER A 402 11.50 6.87 -10.56
CA SER A 402 12.45 7.04 -11.67
C SER A 402 11.84 7.84 -12.83
N ALA A 403 10.59 7.57 -13.21
CA ALA A 403 9.86 8.32 -14.23
C ALA A 403 9.68 9.80 -13.84
N HIS A 404 9.33 10.07 -12.57
CA HIS A 404 9.26 11.44 -12.03
C HIS A 404 10.61 12.14 -12.07
N GLY A 405 11.68 11.45 -11.66
CA GLY A 405 13.04 11.99 -11.73
C GLY A 405 13.48 12.33 -13.15
N ALA A 406 13.12 11.49 -14.13
CA ALA A 406 13.41 11.74 -15.53
C ALA A 406 12.60 12.93 -16.11
N ALA A 407 11.33 13.08 -15.71
CA ALA A 407 10.45 14.12 -16.22
C ALA A 407 10.66 15.49 -15.56
N TYR A 408 10.95 15.52 -14.27
CA TYR A 408 10.97 16.75 -13.47
C TYR A 408 12.34 17.09 -12.88
N GLY A 409 13.33 16.21 -12.99
CA GLY A 409 14.68 16.43 -12.47
C GLY A 409 14.82 16.22 -10.96
N GLU A 410 13.74 15.85 -10.27
CA GLU A 410 13.72 15.52 -8.85
C GLU A 410 12.79 14.33 -8.59
N ARG A 411 13.12 13.53 -7.57
CA ARG A 411 12.33 12.38 -7.12
C ARG A 411 12.60 12.10 -5.64
N PRO A 412 11.71 11.38 -4.94
CA PRO A 412 12.10 10.74 -3.69
C PRO A 412 13.20 9.72 -4.00
N GLU A 413 14.19 9.64 -3.13
CA GLU A 413 15.23 8.62 -3.20
C GLU A 413 15.32 7.90 -1.87
N TRP A 414 15.54 6.59 -1.90
CA TRP A 414 15.80 5.82 -0.69
C TRP A 414 16.85 4.73 -0.92
N THR A 415 17.26 4.12 0.18
CA THR A 415 18.06 2.89 0.19
C THR A 415 17.48 1.90 1.19
N GLY A 416 17.91 0.64 1.15
CA GLY A 416 17.56 -0.38 2.14
C GLY A 416 16.29 -1.17 1.83
N VAL A 417 15.39 -0.66 1.00
CA VAL A 417 14.26 -1.43 0.44
C VAL A 417 14.81 -2.51 -0.50
N PRO A 418 14.41 -3.79 -0.35
CA PRO A 418 14.90 -4.85 -1.21
C PRO A 418 14.34 -4.76 -2.62
N THR A 419 15.13 -5.22 -3.58
CA THR A 419 14.76 -5.31 -4.99
C THR A 419 13.78 -6.46 -5.25
N TYR A 420 13.10 -6.43 -6.40
CA TYR A 420 12.28 -7.54 -6.88
C TYR A 420 13.06 -8.88 -6.90
N ALA A 421 14.28 -8.86 -7.44
CA ALA A 421 15.11 -10.06 -7.55
C ALA A 421 15.49 -10.64 -6.18
N GLU A 422 15.82 -9.78 -5.23
CA GLU A 422 16.09 -10.15 -3.84
C GLU A 422 14.86 -10.79 -3.17
N LEU A 423 13.68 -10.18 -3.31
CA LEU A 423 12.46 -10.72 -2.73
C LEU A 423 12.04 -12.05 -3.34
N VAL A 424 12.10 -12.19 -4.67
CA VAL A 424 11.79 -13.45 -5.35
C VAL A 424 12.75 -14.57 -4.92
N LYS A 425 14.02 -14.23 -4.67
CA LYS A 425 15.05 -15.20 -4.29
C LYS A 425 14.97 -15.58 -2.81
N ASP A 426 14.89 -14.61 -1.92
CA ASP A 426 15.10 -14.80 -0.48
C ASP A 426 13.79 -14.78 0.32
N GLY A 427 12.68 -14.38 -0.30
CA GLY A 427 11.35 -14.30 0.31
C GLY A 427 11.14 -13.06 1.18
N VAL A 428 9.88 -12.73 1.46
CA VAL A 428 9.53 -11.54 2.29
C VAL A 428 10.06 -11.64 3.72
N GLY A 429 10.15 -12.86 4.26
CA GLY A 429 10.59 -13.12 5.64
C GLY A 429 12.04 -12.71 5.91
N ALA A 430 12.91 -12.70 4.89
CA ALA A 430 14.28 -12.25 5.02
C ALA A 430 14.40 -10.73 5.27
N TYR A 431 13.38 -9.97 4.83
CA TYR A 431 13.38 -8.51 4.83
C TYR A 431 12.35 -7.90 5.78
N LEU A 432 11.48 -8.68 6.41
CA LEU A 432 10.71 -8.23 7.56
C LEU A 432 11.58 -8.29 8.83
N ARG A 433 11.65 -7.19 9.57
CA ARG A 433 12.49 -7.08 10.79
C ARG A 433 11.91 -7.85 11.96
#